data_AF-A0A1E4FQ33-F1
#
_entry.id   AF-A0A1E4FQ33-F1
#
_cell.length_a   1.000
_cell.length_b   1.000
_cell.length_c   1.000
_cell.angle_alpha   90.00
_cell.angle_beta   90.00
_cell.angle_gamma   90.00
#
_symmetry.space_group_name_H-M   'P 1'
#
loop_
_entity.id
_entity.type
_entity.pdbx_description
1 polymer ?
#
loop_
_entity_poly.entity_id
_entity_poly.type
_entity_poly.pdbx_seq_one_letter_code
_entity_poly.pdbx_strand_id
1 'polypeptide(L)'
;MSTRLKRPPFWRPLALTATLLCFQGYLGYSAISGQFGIENRTEIIADIEVLEDRSSALQAEVDSYRHRVSLMNPKHLDPDLVTERARALLNMANADDILVMVNPGTGKPISGQFVELIDDELISIIQADSTL
;
A
#
# COMPACT_ATOMS: atom_id res chain seq x y z
N MET A 1 59.12 -9.77 -68.78
CA MET A 1 58.11 -10.40 -67.89
C MET A 1 57.21 -9.29 -67.37
N SER A 2 56.05 -9.04 -67.97
CA SER A 2 55.17 -7.93 -67.55
C SER A 2 54.22 -8.40 -66.45
N THR A 3 54.33 -7.81 -65.26
CA THR A 3 53.37 -8.02 -64.17
C THR A 3 52.18 -7.08 -64.36
N ARG A 4 51.00 -7.64 -64.63
CA ARG A 4 49.76 -6.87 -64.85
C ARG A 4 49.15 -6.50 -63.49
N LEU A 5 49.47 -5.31 -62.99
CA LEU A 5 48.88 -4.77 -61.76
C LEU A 5 47.43 -4.30 -62.01
N LYS A 6 46.48 -4.99 -61.37
CA LYS A 6 45.06 -4.65 -61.36
C LYS A 6 44.88 -3.36 -60.55
N ARG A 7 44.53 -2.24 -61.22
CA ARG A 7 44.26 -0.97 -60.54
C ARG A 7 43.10 -1.15 -59.55
N PRO A 8 43.28 -0.84 -58.26
CA PRO A 8 42.20 -0.96 -57.29
C PRO A 8 41.10 0.07 -57.62
N PRO A 9 39.82 -0.32 -57.51
CA PRO A 9 38.70 0.57 -57.85
C PRO A 9 38.57 1.68 -56.80
N PHE A 10 38.81 2.93 -57.22
CA PHE A 10 38.76 4.13 -56.35
C PHE A 10 37.36 4.39 -55.75
N TRP A 11 36.31 3.82 -56.33
CA TRP A 11 34.93 3.96 -55.86
C TRP A 11 34.66 3.24 -54.53
N ARG A 12 35.43 2.20 -54.19
CA ARG A 12 35.26 1.45 -52.94
C ARG A 12 35.46 2.30 -51.68
N PRO A 13 36.58 3.04 -51.52
CA PRO A 13 36.73 3.91 -50.34
C PRO A 13 35.67 5.01 -50.32
N LEU A 14 35.27 5.54 -51.48
CA LEU A 14 34.27 6.61 -51.55
C LEU A 14 32.88 6.14 -51.08
N ALA A 15 32.45 4.97 -51.54
CA ALA A 15 31.22 4.33 -51.06
C ALA A 15 31.29 4.02 -49.55
N LEU A 16 32.43 3.56 -49.06
CA LEU A 16 32.63 3.28 -47.63
C LEU A 16 32.54 4.56 -46.80
N THR A 17 33.17 5.65 -47.23
CA THR A 17 33.10 6.95 -46.54
C THR A 17 31.70 7.53 -46.52
N ALA A 18 30.95 7.41 -47.63
CA ALA A 18 29.58 7.90 -47.70
C ALA A 18 28.65 7.11 -46.75
N THR A 19 28.79 5.79 -46.70
CA THR A 19 28.04 4.94 -45.77
C THR A 19 28.36 5.26 -44.32
N LEU A 20 29.64 5.45 -43.97
CA LEU A 20 30.03 5.85 -42.62
C LEU A 20 29.46 7.21 -42.22
N LEU A 21 29.44 8.18 -43.14
CA LEU A 21 28.91 9.51 -42.89
C LEU A 21 27.38 9.47 -42.68
N CYS A 22 26.66 8.71 -43.51
CA CYS A 22 25.23 8.45 -43.29
C CYS A 22 24.97 7.76 -41.94
N PHE A 23 25.82 6.79 -41.57
CA PHE A 23 25.70 6.09 -40.30
C PHE A 23 25.93 7.02 -39.11
N GLN A 24 26.95 7.89 -39.17
CA GLN A 24 27.18 8.92 -38.14
C GLN A 24 26.00 9.89 -38.03
N GLY A 25 25.43 10.33 -39.15
CA GLY A 25 24.24 11.19 -39.16
C GLY A 25 23.03 10.51 -38.52
N TYR A 26 22.79 9.23 -38.86
CA TYR A 26 21.72 8.43 -38.26
C TYR A 26 21.91 8.24 -36.76
N LEU A 27 23.13 7.92 -36.32
CA LEU A 27 23.46 7.80 -34.90
C LEU A 27 23.29 9.13 -34.16
N GLY A 28 23.70 10.24 -34.77
CA GLY A 28 23.51 11.58 -34.20
C GLY A 28 22.03 11.93 -34.04
N TYR A 29 21.21 11.66 -35.07
CA TYR A 29 19.76 11.84 -35.00
C TYR A 29 19.13 10.95 -33.94
N SER A 30 19.47 9.65 -33.91
CA SER A 30 18.99 8.68 -32.93
C SER A 30 19.41 9.01 -31.50
N ALA A 31 20.59 9.62 -31.30
CA ALA A 31 21.02 10.08 -29.99
C ALA A 31 20.22 11.28 -29.48
N ILE A 32 19.72 12.13 -30.39
CA ILE A 32 18.90 13.30 -30.06
C ILE A 32 17.44 12.88 -29.86
N SER A 33 16.88 12.06 -30.76
CA SER A 33 15.47 11.63 -30.76
C SER A 33 15.21 10.33 -30.00
N GLY A 34 16.25 9.68 -29.47
CA GLY A 34 16.12 8.43 -28.74
C GLY A 34 15.51 8.64 -27.36
N GLN A 35 14.99 7.58 -26.74
CA GLN A 35 14.30 7.68 -25.43
C GLN A 35 15.18 8.27 -24.30
N PHE A 36 16.51 8.28 -24.47
CA PHE A 36 17.50 8.84 -23.54
C PHE A 36 18.08 10.19 -24.01
N GLY A 37 17.44 10.82 -25.00
CA GLY A 37 17.79 12.15 -25.51
C GLY A 37 17.72 13.21 -24.40
N ILE A 38 18.39 14.34 -24.63
CA ILE A 38 18.52 15.43 -23.64
C ILE A 38 17.14 15.94 -23.19
N GLU A 39 16.14 15.89 -24.07
CA GLU A 39 14.79 16.40 -23.83
C GLU A 39 13.96 15.52 -22.88
N ASN A 40 14.12 14.19 -22.95
CA ASN A 40 13.36 13.26 -22.09
C ASN A 40 13.97 13.11 -20.68
N ARG A 41 15.15 13.70 -20.42
CA ARG A 41 15.80 13.58 -19.10
C ARG A 41 14.96 14.19 -17.99
N THR A 42 14.26 15.29 -18.25
CA THR A 42 13.41 15.94 -17.27
C THR A 42 12.19 15.10 -16.93
N GLU A 43 11.57 14.47 -17.93
CA GLU A 43 10.43 13.56 -17.74
C GLU A 43 10.86 12.30 -16.98
N ILE A 44 12.01 11.72 -17.33
CA ILE A 44 12.56 10.56 -16.60
C ILE A 44 12.84 10.90 -15.13
N ILE A 45 13.39 12.08 -14.84
CA ILE A 45 13.65 12.50 -13.45
C ILE A 45 12.34 12.69 -12.69
N ALA A 46 11.32 13.30 -13.31
CA ALA A 46 10.02 13.47 -12.71
C ALA A 46 9.34 12.11 -12.44
N ASP A 47 9.46 11.16 -13.36
CA ASP A 47 8.94 9.80 -13.18
C ASP A 47 9.64 9.06 -12.04
N ILE A 48 10.96 9.25 -11.89
CA ILE A 48 11.73 8.70 -10.77
C ILE A 48 11.21 9.27 -9.45
N GLU A 49 11.03 10.58 -9.35
CA GLU A 49 10.51 11.25 -8.14
C GLU A 49 9.11 10.73 -7.78
N VAL A 50 8.21 10.61 -8.76
CA VAL A 50 6.86 10.05 -8.55
C VAL A 50 6.92 8.58 -8.09
N LEU A 51 7.84 7.78 -8.62
CA LEU A 51 8.01 6.39 -8.20
C LEU A 51 8.59 6.29 -6.79
N GLU A 52 9.56 7.14 -6.44
CA GLU A 52 10.13 7.21 -5.10
C GLU A 52 9.06 7.59 -4.07
N ASP A 53 8.24 8.60 -4.35
CA ASP A 53 7.13 9.02 -3.49
C ASP A 53 6.14 7.88 -3.27
N ARG A 54 5.72 7.19 -4.33
CA ARG A 54 4.83 6.03 -4.23
C ARG A 54 5.44 4.91 -3.41
N SER A 55 6.73 4.64 -3.60
CA SER A 55 7.44 3.61 -2.85
C SER A 55 7.49 3.93 -1.36
N SER A 56 7.72 5.20 -1.00
CA SER A 56 7.78 5.67 0.38
C SER A 56 6.43 5.55 1.09
N ALA A 57 5.34 5.91 0.40
CA ALA A 57 3.98 5.80 0.91
C ALA A 57 3.61 4.32 1.17
N LEU A 58 3.96 3.45 0.22
CA LEU A 58 3.68 2.01 0.34
C LEU A 58 4.53 1.38 1.46
N GLN A 59 5.78 1.81 1.61
CA GLN A 59 6.65 1.38 2.71
C GLN A 59 6.08 1.78 4.07
N ALA A 60 5.54 2.99 4.22
CA ALA A 60 4.89 3.43 5.44
C ALA A 60 3.65 2.56 5.77
N GLU A 61 2.87 2.17 4.77
CA GLU A 61 1.75 1.25 4.94
C GLU A 61 2.23 -0.14 5.41
N VAL A 62 3.26 -0.69 4.75
CA VAL A 62 3.88 -1.95 5.14
C VAL A 62 4.36 -1.91 6.58
N ASP A 63 5.03 -0.84 6.99
CA ASP A 63 5.55 -0.70 8.36
C ASP A 63 4.41 -0.62 9.39
N SER A 64 3.30 0.03 9.04
CA SER A 64 2.10 0.04 9.88
C SER A 64 1.52 -1.37 10.09
N TYR A 65 1.47 -2.19 9.04
CA TYR A 65 1.01 -3.57 9.15
C TYR A 65 2.00 -4.45 9.87
N ARG A 66 3.31 -4.29 9.64
CA ARG A 66 4.36 -5.01 10.37
C ARG A 66 4.28 -4.72 11.86
N HIS A 67 4.02 -3.47 12.24
CA HIS A 67 3.78 -3.12 13.62
C HIS A 67 2.56 -3.85 14.19
N ARG A 68 1.40 -3.82 13.51
CA ARG A 68 0.19 -4.54 13.93
C ARG A 68 0.42 -6.05 14.05
N VAL A 69 1.09 -6.66 13.07
CA VAL A 69 1.43 -8.09 13.09
C VAL A 69 2.37 -8.42 14.23
N SER A 70 3.32 -7.52 14.54
CA SER A 70 4.21 -7.71 15.69
C SER A 70 3.45 -7.75 17.02
N LEU A 71 2.39 -6.94 17.15
CA LEU A 71 1.50 -6.95 18.32
C LEU A 71 0.64 -8.23 18.38
N MET A 72 0.38 -8.88 17.25
CA MET A 72 -0.39 -10.13 17.17
C MET A 72 0.47 -11.39 17.29
N ASN A 73 1.80 -11.28 17.42
CA ASN A 73 2.69 -12.43 17.36
C ASN A 73 2.53 -13.35 18.59
N PRO A 74 2.06 -14.60 18.41
CA PRO A 74 1.79 -15.54 19.49
C PRO A 74 3.01 -15.99 20.29
N LYS A 75 4.23 -15.80 19.79
CA LYS A 75 5.45 -16.07 20.59
C LYS A 75 5.60 -15.15 21.81
N HIS A 76 4.87 -14.03 21.85
CA HIS A 76 4.76 -13.13 23.00
C HIS A 76 3.32 -12.99 23.51
N LEU A 77 2.35 -13.72 22.92
CA LEU A 77 0.96 -13.64 23.32
C LEU A 77 0.79 -14.51 24.57
N ASP A 78 0.31 -13.88 25.64
CA ASP A 78 0.09 -14.57 26.90
C ASP A 78 -0.91 -15.73 26.69
N PRO A 79 -0.54 -16.98 27.01
CA PRO A 79 -1.46 -18.13 26.91
C PRO A 79 -2.77 -17.91 27.70
N ASP A 80 -2.77 -17.03 28.70
CA ASP A 80 -3.97 -16.69 29.45
C ASP A 80 -4.98 -15.93 28.57
N LEU A 81 -4.53 -15.01 27.70
CA LEU A 81 -5.41 -14.27 26.78
C LEU A 81 -6.13 -15.19 25.78
N VAL A 82 -5.47 -16.27 25.34
CA VAL A 82 -6.10 -17.27 24.46
C VAL A 82 -7.17 -18.04 25.22
N THR A 83 -6.87 -18.42 26.45
CA THR A 83 -7.81 -19.11 27.33
C THR A 83 -9.02 -18.24 27.65
N GLU A 84 -8.81 -16.97 27.99
CA GLU A 84 -9.87 -15.98 28.22
C GLU A 84 -10.75 -15.80 26.99
N ARG A 85 -10.14 -15.70 25.79
CA ARG A 85 -10.91 -15.59 24.54
C ARG A 85 -11.72 -16.85 24.24
N ALA A 86 -11.17 -18.02 24.49
CA ALA A 86 -11.89 -19.28 24.34
C ALA A 86 -13.07 -19.37 25.33
N ARG A 87 -12.84 -19.03 26.60
CA ARG A 87 -13.87 -18.97 27.65
C ARG A 87 -15.00 -18.00 27.28
N ALA A 88 -14.66 -16.78 26.84
CA ALA A 88 -15.63 -15.79 26.39
C ALA A 88 -16.49 -16.28 25.21
N LEU A 89 -15.91 -17.01 24.25
CA LEU A 89 -16.65 -17.59 23.11
C LEU A 89 -17.59 -18.73 23.52
N LEU A 90 -17.17 -19.53 24.51
CA LEU A 90 -17.96 -20.63 25.08
C LEU A 90 -18.95 -20.16 26.14
N ASN A 91 -19.05 -18.85 26.38
CA ASN A 91 -19.88 -18.25 27.44
C ASN A 91 -19.59 -18.86 28.82
N MET A 92 -18.31 -19.10 29.11
CA MET A 92 -17.80 -19.71 30.33
C MET A 92 -16.95 -18.70 31.10
N ALA A 93 -17.16 -18.62 32.43
CA ALA A 93 -16.42 -17.75 33.33
C ALA A 93 -16.13 -18.49 34.64
N ASN A 94 -15.04 -18.14 35.34
CA ASN A 94 -14.77 -18.66 36.67
C ASN A 94 -15.56 -17.90 37.74
N ALA A 95 -15.66 -18.47 38.94
CA ALA A 95 -16.37 -17.87 40.06
C ALA A 95 -15.79 -16.51 40.50
N ASP A 96 -14.51 -16.28 40.23
CA ASP A 96 -13.77 -15.07 40.64
C ASP A 96 -13.63 -14.03 39.51
N ASP A 97 -14.20 -14.28 38.32
CA ASP A 97 -14.06 -13.40 37.15
C ASP A 97 -15.11 -12.27 37.18
N ILE A 98 -14.69 -11.04 36.83
CA ILE A 98 -15.60 -9.88 36.69
C ILE A 98 -16.01 -9.73 35.22
N LEU A 99 -17.29 -9.97 34.93
CA LEU A 99 -17.85 -9.84 33.59
C LEU A 99 -18.36 -8.42 33.33
N VAL A 100 -17.77 -7.74 32.34
CA VAL A 100 -18.24 -6.45 31.85
C VAL A 100 -18.98 -6.66 30.54
N MET A 101 -20.31 -6.59 30.56
CA MET A 101 -21.09 -6.63 29.33
C MET A 101 -20.98 -5.28 28.61
N VAL A 102 -20.75 -5.32 27.30
CA VAL A 102 -20.65 -4.14 26.43
C VAL A 102 -21.72 -4.18 25.34
N ASN A 103 -22.27 -3.02 25.01
CA ASN A 103 -23.24 -2.91 23.93
C ASN A 103 -22.53 -3.06 22.56
N PRO A 104 -22.97 -3.97 21.67
CA PRO A 104 -22.26 -4.28 20.42
C PRO A 104 -22.24 -3.13 19.41
N GLY A 105 -23.15 -2.16 19.51
CA GLY A 105 -23.20 -1.00 18.63
C GLY A 105 -22.40 0.21 19.13
N THR A 106 -22.09 0.28 20.43
CA THR A 106 -21.45 1.48 21.03
C THR A 106 -20.12 1.19 21.72
N GLY A 107 -19.79 -0.07 21.99
CA GLY A 107 -18.56 -0.48 22.68
C GLY A 107 -18.48 -0.02 24.14
N LYS A 108 -19.56 0.55 24.69
CA LYS A 108 -19.63 1.03 26.07
C LYS A 108 -20.17 -0.05 27.00
N PRO A 109 -19.73 -0.08 28.27
CA PRO A 109 -20.26 -1.01 29.26
C PRO A 109 -21.76 -0.75 29.49
N ILE A 110 -22.54 -1.82 29.60
CA ILE A 110 -24.01 -1.78 29.80
C ILE A 110 -24.34 -1.31 31.23
N SER A 111 -23.38 -1.33 32.16
CA SER A 111 -23.55 -1.05 33.58
C SER A 111 -23.82 0.41 33.97
N GLY A 112 -24.17 1.28 33.02
CA GLY A 112 -24.47 2.70 33.29
C GLY A 112 -25.67 3.27 32.53
N GLN A 113 -26.43 2.46 31.78
CA GLN A 113 -27.65 2.92 31.12
C GLN A 113 -28.87 2.73 32.03
N PHE A 114 -28.83 3.30 33.24
CA PHE A 114 -30.08 3.70 33.87
C PHE A 114 -30.50 4.98 33.17
N VAL A 115 -31.41 4.86 32.20
CA VAL A 115 -32.20 6.03 31.79
C VAL A 115 -33.03 6.37 33.02
N GLU A 116 -32.61 7.39 33.77
CA GLU A 116 -33.42 8.00 34.82
C GLU A 116 -34.69 8.49 34.11
N LEU A 117 -35.74 7.67 34.18
CA LEU A 117 -37.05 8.00 33.63
C LEU A 117 -37.49 9.26 34.37
N ILE A 118 -37.59 10.37 33.64
CA ILE A 118 -38.12 11.62 34.14
C ILE A 118 -39.54 11.32 34.64
N ASP A 119 -39.90 11.80 35.83
CA ASP A 119 -41.18 11.47 36.50
C ASP A 119 -42.40 11.58 35.55
N ASP A 120 -42.36 12.53 34.62
CA ASP A 120 -43.41 12.75 33.60
C ASP A 120 -43.61 11.55 32.65
N GLU A 121 -42.53 10.87 32.22
CA GLU A 121 -42.66 9.68 31.37
C GLU A 121 -43.16 8.47 32.17
N LEU A 122 -42.70 8.32 33.42
CA LEU A 122 -43.16 7.27 34.33
C LEU A 122 -44.67 7.38 34.61
N ILE A 123 -45.16 8.60 34.86
CA ILE A 123 -46.59 8.89 35.06
C ILE A 123 -47.39 8.52 33.79
N SER A 124 -46.89 8.85 32.60
CA SER A 124 -47.58 8.54 31.34
C SER A 124 -47.73 7.04 31.08
N ILE A 125 -46.71 6.24 31.41
CA ILE A 125 -46.73 4.78 31.25
C ILE A 125 -47.70 4.14 32.25
N ILE A 126 -47.66 4.56 33.51
CA ILE A 126 -48.57 4.05 34.56
C ILE A 126 -50.02 4.39 34.22
N GLN A 127 -50.26 5.59 33.68
CA GLN A 127 -51.59 6.05 33.30
C GLN A 127 -52.12 5.35 32.06
N ALA A 128 -51.25 4.96 31.11
CA ALA A 128 -51.63 4.15 29.96
C ALA A 128 -52.00 2.71 30.38
N ASP A 129 -51.26 2.10 31.30
CA ASP A 129 -51.52 0.74 31.79
C ASP A 129 -52.75 0.66 32.72
N SER A 130 -53.06 1.76 33.43
CA SER A 130 -54.25 1.87 34.30
C SER A 130 -55.58 2.08 33.55
N THR A 131 -55.56 2.10 32.21
CA THR A 131 -56.78 2.24 31.39
C THR A 131 -57.26 0.93 30.75
N LEU A 132 -56.68 -0.20 31.15
CA LEU A 132 -57.21 -1.55 30.95
C LEU A 132 -57.86 -2.07 32.24
#